data_AF-A0A6S7INS0-F1
#
_entry.id   AF-A0A6S7INS0-F1
#
_cell.length_a   1.000
_cell.length_b   1.000
_cell.length_c   1.000
_cell.angle_alpha   90.00
_cell.angle_beta   90.00
_cell.angle_gamma   90.00
#
_symmetry.space_group_name_H-M   'P 1'
#
loop_
_entity.id
_entity.type
_entity.pdbx_description
1 polymer ?
#
loop_
_entity_poly.entity_id
_entity_poly.type
_entity_poly.pdbx_seq_one_letter_code
_entity_poly.pdbx_strand_id
1 'polypeptide(L)'
;MHHEKVHPKDRANFISRVLLWWIVDLLWRGNKNPLNQEDLDPVREDDSAARQTNRLGEIWNNEKISARQKKRKPKFWKAMIKFFTWQEHALVYFLMLFNVFGNAVFFYSVTNLMKAIGSNLEQGTHSPKEYLIFIGGMMIGSLCEVLGSQHSCLLLPMLGIKARAALVGLIYKKVRHI
;
A
#
# COMPACT_ATOMS: atom_id res chain seq x y z
N MET A 1 19.71 14.29 27.13
CA MET A 1 18.81 13.15 26.89
C MET A 1 17.94 13.51 25.69
N HIS A 2 18.30 13.04 24.49
CA HIS A 2 17.42 13.18 23.33
C HIS A 2 16.31 12.15 23.46
N HIS A 3 15.08 12.57 23.71
CA HIS A 3 13.93 11.68 23.63
C HIS A 3 13.84 11.17 22.19
N GLU A 4 13.98 9.85 22.03
CA GLU A 4 13.83 9.19 20.74
C GLU A 4 12.43 9.48 20.20
N LYS A 5 12.35 10.26 19.11
CA LYS A 5 11.09 10.65 18.48
C LYS A 5 10.43 9.39 17.92
N VAL A 6 9.32 8.95 18.51
CA VAL A 6 8.55 7.80 17.99
C VAL A 6 7.79 8.22 16.74
N HIS A 7 7.89 7.42 15.67
CA HIS A 7 7.27 7.73 14.39
C HIS A 7 5.72 7.82 14.52
N PRO A 8 5.06 8.86 13.98
CA PRO A 8 3.63 9.13 14.20
C PRO A 8 2.71 8.00 13.72
N LYS A 9 3.12 7.27 12.69
CA LYS A 9 2.43 6.07 12.19
C LYS A 9 2.23 4.99 13.25
N ASP A 10 3.16 4.84 14.20
CA ASP A 10 3.07 3.80 15.24
C ASP A 10 2.10 4.20 16.37
N ARG A 11 1.85 5.50 16.54
CA ARG A 11 0.84 6.05 17.46
C ARG A 11 -0.54 6.20 16.81
N ALA A 12 -0.64 6.02 15.50
CA ALA A 12 -1.87 6.28 14.76
C ALA A 12 -2.93 5.18 14.98
N ASN A 13 -4.14 5.61 15.35
CA ASN A 13 -5.33 4.74 15.40
C ASN A 13 -5.68 4.20 14.00
N PHE A 14 -6.49 3.14 13.95
CA PHE A 14 -6.88 2.48 12.70
C PHE A 14 -7.42 3.47 11.66
N ILE A 15 -8.35 4.34 12.07
CA ILE A 15 -8.94 5.37 11.20
C ILE A 15 -7.88 6.35 10.68
N SER A 16 -6.94 6.78 11.53
CA SER A 16 -5.84 7.67 11.13
C SER A 16 -4.89 7.01 10.13
N ARG A 17 -4.68 5.69 10.23
CA ARG A 17 -3.90 4.93 9.23
C ARG A 17 -4.63 4.81 7.89
N VAL A 18 -5.95 4.57 7.92
CA VAL A 18 -6.79 4.50 6.71
C VAL A 18 -6.87 5.87 6.02
N LEU A 19 -7.12 6.94 6.76
CA LEU A 19 -7.20 8.28 6.17
C LEU A 19 -5.83 8.94 5.97
N LEU A 20 -4.73 8.23 6.27
CA LEU A 20 -3.36 8.76 6.25
C LEU A 20 -3.18 10.05 7.05
N TRP A 21 -4.06 10.22 8.04
CA TRP A 21 -4.16 11.43 8.84
C TRP A 21 -2.88 11.68 9.65
N TRP A 22 -2.12 10.62 9.93
CA TRP A 22 -0.83 10.71 10.61
C TRP A 22 0.23 11.52 9.83
N ILE A 23 0.08 11.72 8.51
CA ILE A 23 0.98 12.56 7.68
C ILE A 23 0.55 14.03 7.71
N VAL A 24 -0.74 14.30 7.98
CA VAL A 24 -1.34 15.64 7.86
C VAL A 24 -0.60 16.66 8.72
N ASP A 25 -0.24 16.30 9.95
CA ASP A 25 0.50 17.17 10.87
C ASP A 25 1.88 17.58 10.30
N LEU A 26 2.59 16.66 9.64
CA LEU A 26 3.86 16.96 8.96
C LEU A 26 3.66 17.92 7.78
N LEU A 27 2.60 17.73 6.99
CA LEU A 27 2.26 18.61 5.87
C LEU A 27 1.90 20.02 6.34
N TRP A 28 1.14 20.14 7.45
CA TRP A 28 0.80 21.44 8.04
C TRP A 28 2.04 22.19 8.53
N ARG A 29 3.02 21.49 9.13
CA ARG A 29 4.30 22.10 9.50
C ARG A 29 5.06 22.60 8.27
N GLY A 30 5.17 21.78 7.23
CA GLY A 30 5.82 22.15 5.97
C GLY A 30 5.15 23.29 5.22
N ASN A 31 3.84 23.45 5.38
CA ASN A 31 3.11 24.58 4.80
C ASN A 31 3.39 25.91 5.54
N LYS A 32 3.68 25.85 6.84
CA LYS A 32 3.99 27.05 7.64
C LYS A 32 5.45 27.47 7.52
N ASN A 33 6.37 26.51 7.53
CA ASN A 33 7.81 26.72 7.46
C ASN A 33 8.47 25.69 6.55
N PRO A 34 9.55 26.02 5.83
CA PRO A 34 10.32 25.03 5.09
C PRO A 34 10.84 23.95 6.04
N LEU A 35 10.56 22.68 5.71
CA LEU A 35 10.96 21.53 6.50
C LEU A 35 12.48 21.33 6.44
N ASN A 36 13.14 21.28 7.60
CA ASN A 36 14.52 20.85 7.71
C ASN A 36 14.61 19.35 8.04
N GLN A 37 15.80 18.77 7.88
CA GLN A 37 16.03 17.35 8.17
C GLN A 37 15.78 17.00 9.66
N GLU A 38 15.95 17.98 10.56
CA GLU A 38 15.72 17.84 12.00
C GLU A 38 14.22 17.80 12.37
N ASP A 39 13.36 18.33 11.50
CA ASP A 39 11.91 18.37 11.66
C ASP A 39 11.23 17.06 11.24
N LEU A 40 11.95 16.21 10.50
CA LEU A 40 11.47 14.91 10.06
C LEU A 40 11.56 13.87 11.18
N ASP A 41 10.53 13.04 11.27
CA ASP A 41 10.53 11.91 12.19
C ASP A 41 11.57 10.87 11.75
N PRO A 42 12.24 10.20 12.70
CA PRO A 42 13.24 9.19 12.36
C PRO A 42 12.59 8.02 11.61
N VAL A 43 13.37 7.42 10.71
CA VAL A 43 12.95 6.23 9.99
C VAL A 43 12.65 5.13 11.01
N ARG A 44 11.46 4.55 10.91
CA ARG A 44 11.05 3.45 11.76
C ARG A 44 12.03 2.27 11.63
N GLU A 45 12.32 1.58 12.73
CA GLU A 45 13.29 0.47 12.70
C GLU A 45 12.93 -0.64 11.70
N ASP A 46 11.63 -0.94 11.57
CA ASP A 46 11.10 -1.86 10.55
C ASP A 46 11.45 -1.43 9.13
N ASP A 47 11.64 -0.14 8.89
CA ASP A 47 11.88 0.43 7.57
C ASP A 47 13.38 0.79 7.37
N SER A 48 14.22 0.53 8.37
CA SER A 48 15.67 0.77 8.31
C SER A 48 16.38 -0.07 7.26
N ALA A 49 17.20 0.58 6.43
CA ALA A 49 17.97 -0.09 5.38
C ALA A 49 18.89 -1.20 5.93
N ALA A 50 19.51 -0.97 7.09
CA ALA A 50 20.39 -1.97 7.71
C ALA A 50 19.65 -3.27 8.04
N ARG A 51 18.45 -3.15 8.64
CA ARG A 51 17.60 -4.30 8.98
C ARG A 51 17.09 -5.00 7.73
N GLN A 52 16.65 -4.25 6.73
CA GLN A 52 16.15 -4.80 5.47
C GLN A 52 17.25 -5.52 4.68
N THR A 53 18.45 -4.96 4.62
CA THR A 53 19.62 -5.62 4.02
C THR A 53 20.01 -6.90 4.77
N ASN A 54 20.00 -6.89 6.10
CA ASN A 54 20.30 -8.09 6.89
C ASN A 54 19.29 -9.21 6.63
N ARG A 55 17.99 -8.87 6.69
CA ARG A 55 16.90 -9.82 6.39
C ARG A 55 17.01 -10.40 4.99
N LEU A 56 17.25 -9.56 3.97
CA LEU A 56 17.43 -10.03 2.60
C LEU A 56 18.67 -10.94 2.48
N GLY A 57 19.77 -10.59 3.14
CA GLY A 57 20.98 -11.41 3.18
C GLY A 57 20.75 -12.80 3.77
N GLU A 58 19.99 -12.89 4.86
CA GLU A 58 19.63 -14.16 5.49
C GLU A 58 18.76 -15.02 4.56
N ILE A 59 17.72 -14.44 3.96
CA ILE A 59 16.84 -15.13 3.02
C ILE A 59 17.62 -15.63 1.79
N TRP A 60 18.54 -14.82 1.28
CA TRP A 60 19.44 -15.22 0.20
C TRP A 60 20.36 -16.37 0.62
N ASN A 61 20.88 -16.34 1.84
CA ASN A 61 21.71 -17.42 2.35
C ASN A 61 20.94 -18.74 2.48
N ASN A 62 19.71 -18.68 3.00
CA ASN A 62 18.82 -19.82 3.11
C ASN A 62 18.47 -20.40 1.72
N GLU A 63 18.27 -19.55 0.71
CA GLU A 63 18.06 -19.99 -0.68
C GLU A 63 19.31 -20.66 -1.27
N LYS A 64 20.53 -20.16 -0.99
CA LYS A 64 21.79 -20.82 -1.40
C LYS A 64 21.93 -22.20 -0.76
N ILE A 65 21.67 -22.33 0.54
CA ILE A 65 21.73 -23.61 1.27
C ILE A 65 20.72 -24.59 0.68
N SER A 66 19.47 -24.17 0.51
CA SER A 66 18.40 -24.99 -0.07
C SER A 66 18.70 -25.41 -1.52
N ALA A 67 19.31 -24.52 -2.31
CA ALA A 67 19.70 -24.81 -3.68
C ALA A 67 20.83 -25.85 -3.75
N ARG A 68 21.82 -25.75 -2.85
CA ARG A 68 22.92 -26.73 -2.73
C ARG A 68 22.39 -28.12 -2.35
N GLN A 69 21.48 -28.20 -1.38
CA GLN A 69 20.84 -29.45 -0.98
C GLN A 69 20.07 -30.10 -2.14
N LYS A 70 19.38 -29.29 -2.96
CA LYS A 70 18.60 -29.76 -4.11
C LYS A 70 19.40 -29.87 -5.41
N LYS A 71 20.74 -29.78 -5.35
CA LYS A 71 21.65 -29.79 -6.52
C LYS A 71 21.20 -28.86 -7.67
N ARG A 72 20.62 -27.71 -7.32
CA ARG A 72 20.11 -26.72 -8.28
C ARG A 72 20.86 -25.40 -8.14
N LYS A 73 20.82 -24.56 -9.17
CA LYS A 73 21.33 -23.19 -9.08
C LYS A 73 20.42 -22.33 -8.18
N PRO A 74 20.97 -21.53 -7.25
CA PRO A 74 20.18 -20.61 -6.45
C PRO A 74 19.59 -19.52 -7.33
N LYS A 75 18.33 -19.16 -7.10
CA LYS A 75 17.63 -18.15 -7.91
C LYS A 75 17.28 -16.96 -7.03
N PHE A 76 17.87 -15.80 -7.34
CA PHE A 76 17.71 -14.61 -6.50
C PHE A 76 16.26 -14.09 -6.47
N TRP A 77 15.52 -14.16 -7.58
CA TRP A 77 14.10 -13.77 -7.61
C TRP A 77 13.24 -14.52 -6.59
N LYS A 78 13.60 -15.78 -6.26
CA LYS A 78 12.90 -16.55 -5.23
C LYS A 78 13.17 -16.02 -3.82
N ALA A 79 14.39 -15.53 -3.58
CA ALA A 79 14.71 -14.82 -2.34
C ALA A 79 13.97 -13.48 -2.27
N MET A 80 13.81 -12.78 -3.39
CA MET A 80 13.04 -11.53 -3.46
C MET A 80 11.55 -11.72 -3.16
N ILE A 81 10.92 -12.79 -3.67
CA ILE A 81 9.52 -13.09 -3.34
C ILE A 81 9.38 -13.41 -1.84
N LYS A 82 10.33 -14.14 -1.26
CA LYS A 82 10.33 -14.45 0.19
C LYS A 82 10.67 -13.27 1.09
N PHE A 83 11.30 -12.23 0.54
CA PHE A 83 11.72 -11.06 1.29
C PHE A 83 10.51 -10.28 1.81
N PHE A 84 9.48 -10.13 0.99
CA PHE A 84 8.21 -9.55 1.40
C PHE A 84 7.43 -10.54 2.28
N THR A 85 6.81 -10.01 3.33
CA THR A 85 6.06 -10.81 4.29
C THR A 85 4.73 -11.25 3.67
N TRP A 86 4.23 -12.44 4.01
CA TRP A 86 2.91 -12.89 3.56
C TRP A 86 1.81 -11.87 3.89
N GLN A 87 1.93 -11.19 5.03
CA GLN A 87 1.04 -10.10 5.44
C GLN A 87 1.07 -8.89 4.48
N GLU A 88 2.24 -8.48 4.00
CA GLU A 88 2.38 -7.35 3.06
C GLU A 88 1.78 -7.71 1.69
N HIS A 89 2.03 -8.94 1.22
CA HIS A 89 1.43 -9.46 -0.01
C HIS A 89 -0.10 -9.59 0.10
N ALA A 90 -0.58 -10.18 1.17
CA ALA A 90 -2.02 -10.35 1.42
C ALA A 90 -2.72 -8.99 1.50
N LEU A 91 -2.10 -8.00 2.13
CA LEU A 91 -2.65 -6.66 2.24
C LEU A 91 -2.73 -5.94 0.89
N VAL A 92 -1.66 -6.00 0.07
CA VAL A 92 -1.68 -5.42 -1.28
C VAL A 92 -2.73 -6.09 -2.16
N TYR A 93 -2.80 -7.43 -2.11
CA TYR A 93 -3.79 -8.18 -2.88
C TYR A 93 -5.22 -7.85 -2.42
N PHE A 94 -5.46 -7.77 -1.11
CA PHE A 94 -6.74 -7.37 -0.55
C PHE A 94 -7.16 -5.97 -1.01
N LEU A 95 -6.26 -4.98 -0.95
CA LEU A 95 -6.56 -3.61 -1.40
C LEU A 95 -6.85 -3.54 -2.90
N MET A 96 -6.12 -4.31 -3.70
CA MET A 96 -6.36 -4.40 -5.14
C MET A 96 -7.73 -5.00 -5.45
N LEU A 97 -8.09 -6.11 -4.80
CA LEU A 97 -9.42 -6.71 -4.94
C LEU A 97 -10.53 -5.76 -4.47
N PHE A 98 -10.31 -5.05 -3.36
CA PHE A 98 -11.27 -4.09 -2.84
C PHE A 98 -11.49 -2.91 -3.80
N ASN A 99 -10.43 -2.41 -4.44
CA ASN A 99 -10.54 -1.37 -5.46
C ASN A 99 -11.30 -1.86 -6.71
N VAL A 100 -11.00 -3.07 -7.19
CA VAL A 100 -11.74 -3.69 -8.32
C VAL A 100 -13.21 -3.86 -7.98
N PHE A 101 -13.52 -4.29 -6.76
CA PHE A 101 -14.89 -4.44 -6.28
C PHE A 101 -15.63 -3.09 -6.24
N GLY A 102 -15.01 -2.05 -5.68
CA GLY A 102 -15.59 -0.70 -5.66
C GLY A 102 -15.90 -0.17 -7.06
N ASN A 103 -14.97 -0.36 -7.99
CA ASN A 103 -15.16 0.03 -9.39
C ASN A 103 -16.29 -0.78 -10.08
N ALA A 104 -16.38 -2.08 -9.83
CA ALA A 104 -17.47 -2.91 -10.33
C ALA A 104 -18.85 -2.44 -9.82
N VAL A 105 -18.95 -2.10 -8.53
CA VAL A 105 -20.19 -1.54 -7.94
C VAL A 105 -20.54 -0.20 -8.57
N PHE A 106 -19.55 0.67 -8.82
CA PHE A 106 -19.74 1.94 -9.50
C PHE A 106 -20.29 1.74 -10.92
N PHE A 107 -19.62 0.95 -11.76
CA PHE A 107 -20.07 0.65 -13.12
C PHE A 107 -21.45 -0.01 -13.16
N TYR A 108 -21.72 -0.96 -12.25
CA TYR A 108 -23.04 -1.59 -12.13
C TYR A 108 -24.13 -0.56 -11.80
N SER A 109 -23.87 0.34 -10.85
CA SER A 109 -24.85 1.35 -10.45
C SER A 109 -25.11 2.38 -11.56
N VAL A 110 -24.07 2.82 -12.26
CA VAL A 110 -24.17 3.76 -13.40
C VAL A 110 -24.96 3.15 -14.55
N THR A 111 -24.68 1.90 -14.92
CA THR A 111 -25.37 1.25 -16.05
C THR A 111 -26.86 1.03 -15.77
N ASN A 112 -27.23 0.69 -14.54
CA ASN A 112 -28.63 0.54 -14.15
C ASN A 112 -29.35 1.90 -14.04
N LEU A 113 -28.68 2.94 -13.56
CA LEU A 113 -29.23 4.29 -13.56
C LEU A 113 -29.55 4.76 -14.99
N MET A 114 -28.63 4.54 -15.93
CA MET A 114 -28.83 4.91 -17.33
C MET A 114 -30.02 4.17 -17.95
N LYS A 115 -30.15 2.87 -17.66
CA LYS A 115 -31.31 2.07 -18.11
C LYS A 115 -32.62 2.56 -17.49
N ALA A 116 -32.62 2.87 -16.20
CA ALA A 116 -33.81 3.37 -15.50
C ALA A 116 -34.29 4.71 -16.09
N ILE A 117 -33.37 5.64 -16.39
CA ILE A 117 -33.75 6.91 -17.04
C ILE A 117 -34.33 6.63 -18.43
N GLY A 118 -33.69 5.77 -19.22
CA GLY A 118 -34.17 5.40 -20.56
C GLY A 118 -35.55 4.73 -20.57
N SER A 119 -35.82 3.82 -19.62
CA SER A 119 -37.13 3.15 -19.52
C SER A 119 -38.23 4.06 -18.98
N ASN A 120 -37.93 5.07 -18.15
CA ASN A 120 -38.93 6.04 -17.70
C ASN A 120 -39.41 6.97 -18.80
N LEU A 121 -38.54 7.29 -19.77
CA LEU A 121 -38.95 8.00 -20.98
C LEU A 121 -40.00 7.21 -21.79
N GLU A 122 -40.02 5.89 -21.68
CA GLU A 122 -40.94 5.01 -22.43
C GLU A 122 -42.17 4.54 -21.63
N GLN A 123 -42.07 4.34 -20.31
CA GLN A 123 -43.12 3.66 -19.53
C GLN A 123 -43.57 4.38 -18.24
N GLY A 124 -42.85 5.39 -17.74
CA GLY A 124 -43.32 6.28 -16.66
C GLY A 124 -43.58 5.63 -15.29
N THR A 125 -42.85 4.59 -14.88
CA THR A 125 -43.24 3.77 -13.70
C THR A 125 -42.14 3.45 -12.67
N HIS A 126 -40.93 4.01 -12.73
CA HIS A 126 -39.93 3.68 -11.70
C HIS A 126 -40.13 4.49 -10.42
N SER A 127 -40.10 3.77 -9.28
CA SER A 127 -40.25 4.35 -7.96
C SER A 127 -39.04 5.23 -7.59
N PRO A 128 -39.22 6.41 -6.97
CA PRO A 128 -38.11 7.30 -6.56
C PRO A 128 -37.10 6.62 -5.62
N LYS A 129 -37.50 5.53 -4.94
CA LYS A 129 -36.64 4.74 -4.05
C LYS A 129 -35.55 3.96 -4.82
N GLU A 130 -35.83 3.51 -6.04
CA GLU A 130 -34.87 2.75 -6.85
C GLU A 130 -33.72 3.64 -7.33
N TYR A 131 -34.05 4.86 -7.74
CA TYR A 131 -33.08 5.89 -8.08
C TYR A 131 -32.14 6.23 -6.94
N LEU A 132 -32.68 6.34 -5.73
CA LEU A 132 -31.91 6.65 -4.54
C LEU A 132 -30.89 5.53 -4.22
N ILE A 133 -31.27 4.27 -4.43
CA ILE A 133 -30.37 3.12 -4.26
C ILE A 133 -29.22 3.17 -5.28
N PHE A 134 -29.51 3.47 -6.56
CA PHE A 134 -28.47 3.58 -7.58
C PHE A 134 -27.49 4.72 -7.30
N ILE A 135 -27.99 5.90 -6.91
CA ILE A 135 -27.16 7.05 -6.56
C ILE A 135 -26.31 6.74 -5.31
N GLY A 136 -26.90 6.11 -4.29
CA GLY A 136 -26.18 5.66 -3.11
C GLY A 136 -25.07 4.65 -3.45
N GLY A 137 -25.36 3.70 -4.35
CA GLY A 137 -24.38 2.74 -4.86
C GLY A 137 -23.20 3.40 -5.57
N MET A 138 -23.45 4.45 -6.36
CA MET A 138 -22.38 5.25 -7.00
C MET A 138 -21.51 5.99 -5.98
N MET A 139 -22.11 6.62 -4.96
CA MET A 139 -21.36 7.30 -3.90
C MET A 139 -20.48 6.32 -3.12
N ILE A 140 -21.04 5.16 -2.73
CA ILE A 140 -20.28 4.16 -1.98
C ILE A 140 -19.19 3.55 -2.85
N GLY A 141 -19.49 3.21 -4.10
CA GLY A 141 -18.52 2.63 -5.03
C GLY A 141 -17.32 3.57 -5.28
N SER A 142 -17.60 4.85 -5.56
CA SER A 142 -16.56 5.87 -5.77
C SER A 142 -15.71 6.12 -4.52
N LEU A 143 -16.31 6.20 -3.33
CA LEU A 143 -15.57 6.34 -2.08
C LEU A 143 -14.63 5.15 -1.83
N CYS A 144 -15.13 3.92 -2.04
CA CYS A 144 -14.32 2.71 -1.93
C CYS A 144 -13.16 2.69 -2.93
N GLU A 145 -13.42 3.09 -4.18
CA GLU A 145 -12.41 3.19 -5.23
C GLU A 145 -11.30 4.17 -4.85
N VAL A 146 -11.65 5.39 -4.45
CA VAL A 146 -10.69 6.45 -4.07
C VAL A 146 -9.82 6.00 -2.89
N LEU A 147 -10.42 5.42 -1.85
CA LEU A 147 -9.65 4.91 -0.71
C LEU A 147 -8.72 3.77 -1.13
N GLY A 148 -9.22 2.82 -1.92
CA GLY A 148 -8.41 1.70 -2.41
C GLY A 148 -7.24 2.14 -3.30
N SER A 149 -7.47 3.11 -4.19
CA SER A 149 -6.44 3.62 -5.10
C SER A 149 -5.38 4.42 -4.34
N GLN A 150 -5.81 5.27 -3.40
CA GLN A 150 -4.91 6.07 -2.56
C GLN A 150 -3.98 5.18 -1.73
N HIS A 151 -4.53 4.15 -1.09
CA HIS A 151 -3.73 3.19 -0.33
C HIS A 151 -2.74 2.43 -1.21
N SER A 152 -3.17 2.00 -2.39
CA SER A 152 -2.30 1.29 -3.34
C SER A 152 -1.18 2.20 -3.85
N CYS A 153 -1.50 3.46 -4.15
CA CYS A 153 -0.56 4.48 -4.62
C CYS A 153 0.55 4.76 -3.59
N LEU A 154 0.31 4.55 -2.30
CA LEU A 154 1.30 4.77 -1.24
C LEU A 154 2.04 3.50 -0.82
N LEU A 155 1.34 2.38 -0.70
CA LEU A 155 1.94 1.13 -0.23
C LEU A 155 2.90 0.52 -1.25
N LEU A 156 2.55 0.55 -2.54
CA LEU A 156 3.38 -0.03 -3.59
C LEU A 156 4.77 0.66 -3.70
N PRO A 157 4.87 2.01 -3.76
CA PRO A 157 6.18 2.67 -3.75
C PRO A 157 6.98 2.41 -2.49
N MET A 158 6.35 2.38 -1.31
CA MET A 158 7.05 2.06 -0.05
C MET A 158 7.69 0.67 -0.10
N LEU A 159 7.00 -0.34 -0.61
CA LEU A 159 7.56 -1.69 -0.80
C LEU A 159 8.72 -1.68 -1.80
N GLY A 160 8.60 -0.91 -2.89
CA GLY A 160 9.68 -0.72 -3.87
C GLY A 160 10.92 -0.08 -3.26
N ILE A 161 10.75 0.97 -2.46
CA ILE A 161 11.85 1.66 -1.75
C ILE A 161 12.54 0.69 -0.79
N LYS A 162 11.77 -0.10 -0.01
CA LYS A 162 12.32 -1.12 0.89
C LYS A 162 13.16 -2.15 0.12
N ALA A 163 12.64 -2.68 -0.98
CA ALA A 163 13.36 -3.64 -1.80
C ALA A 163 14.64 -3.05 -2.39
N ARG A 164 14.57 -1.83 -2.94
CA ARG A 164 15.74 -1.13 -3.49
C ARG A 164 16.81 -0.90 -2.42
N ALA A 165 16.42 -0.40 -1.24
CA ALA A 165 17.34 -0.17 -0.13
C ALA A 165 18.03 -1.47 0.31
N ALA A 166 17.25 -2.56 0.45
CA ALA A 166 17.79 -3.88 0.80
C ALA A 166 18.79 -4.39 -0.25
N LEU A 167 18.45 -4.27 -1.54
CA LEU A 167 19.27 -4.67 -2.68
C LEU A 167 20.60 -3.92 -2.73
N VAL A 168 20.54 -2.59 -2.67
CA VAL A 168 21.74 -1.74 -2.70
C VAL A 168 22.65 -2.06 -1.51
N GLY A 169 22.09 -2.20 -0.31
CA GLY A 169 22.88 -2.57 0.86
C GLY A 169 23.49 -3.97 0.76
N LEU A 170 22.80 -4.93 0.13
CA LEU A 170 23.34 -6.27 -0.09
C LEU A 170 24.49 -6.26 -1.10
N ILE A 171 24.34 -5.52 -2.20
CA ILE A 171 25.40 -5.33 -3.20
C ILE A 171 26.60 -4.66 -2.56
N TYR A 172 26.39 -3.60 -1.78
CA TYR A 172 27.46 -2.90 -1.07
C TYR A 172 28.24 -3.82 -0.13
N LYS A 173 27.54 -4.63 0.68
CA LYS A 173 28.18 -5.66 1.52
C LYS A 173 28.97 -6.65 0.68
N LYS A 174 28.43 -7.08 -0.47
CA LYS A 174 29.11 -8.05 -1.32
C LYS A 174 30.38 -7.46 -1.93
N VAL A 175 30.35 -6.21 -2.41
CA VAL A 175 31.51 -5.52 -3.00
C VAL A 175 32.58 -5.25 -1.94
N ARG A 176 32.19 -4.81 -0.74
CA ARG A 176 33.15 -4.55 0.35
C ARG A 176 33.85 -5.81 0.88
N HIS A 177 33.23 -6.97 0.73
CA HIS A 177 33.79 -8.27 1.15
C HIS A 177 34.49 -9.04 0.01
N ILE A 178 34.60 -8.45 -1.20
CA ILE A 178 35.49 -8.91 -2.28
C ILE A 178 36.82 -8.18 -2.11
#